data_AF-A0A850R2H2-F1
#
_entry.id   AF-A0A850R2H2-F1
#
_cell.length_a   1.000
_cell.length_b   1.000
_cell.length_c   1.000
_cell.angle_alpha   90.00
_cell.angle_beta   90.00
_cell.angle_gamma   90.00
#
_symmetry.space_group_name_H-M   'P 1'
#
loop_
_entity.id
_entity.type
_entity.pdbx_description
1 polymer ?
#
loop_
_entity_poly.entity_id
_entity_poly.type
_entity_poly.pdbx_seq_one_letter_code
_entity_poly.pdbx_strand_id
1 'polypeptide(L)'
;MNDYLTIAIALGLTLGEVMLLPMTEINAYKQETLKDEYAPFLATQILRTDKRKEVQKWIRMLPPETLGKLFSCLLKRQGRRSENEQQVRAIMNIMKWIQPKSSDNAEFKCRQFEETLFRMNINLEVKQSALAQWNNFAQNWLRIARFIKDYGTIDQYGQFNRINTILCKNMKLFSSSSNIIGIKKINYICYRIDSSIDIMNEVRESIHNIDYKEMSWNIYEI
;
A
#
# COMPACT_ATOMS: atom_id res chain seq x y z
N MET A 1 10.86 0.74 -13.00
CA MET A 1 10.78 1.85 -12.03
C MET A 1 10.59 3.11 -12.85
N ASN A 2 9.74 4.07 -12.46
CA ASN A 2 9.72 5.36 -13.17
C ASN A 2 10.91 6.16 -12.63
N ASP A 3 11.99 6.22 -13.43
CA ASP A 3 13.29 6.71 -12.99
C ASP A 3 13.18 8.15 -12.46
N TYR A 4 12.35 8.98 -13.10
CA TYR A 4 12.08 10.35 -12.66
C TYR A 4 11.45 10.44 -11.27
N LEU A 5 10.62 9.48 -10.89
CA LEU A 5 9.99 9.50 -9.58
C LEU A 5 10.96 9.10 -8.47
N THR A 6 11.86 8.18 -8.80
CA THR A 6 12.90 7.69 -7.89
C THR A 6 13.85 8.81 -7.52
N ILE A 7 14.28 9.54 -8.53
CA ILE A 7 15.19 10.67 -8.38
C ILE A 7 14.47 11.84 -7.70
N ALA A 8 13.17 12.00 -7.91
CA ALA A 8 12.37 13.02 -7.21
C ALA A 8 12.38 12.77 -5.70
N ILE A 9 12.14 11.52 -5.28
CA ILE A 9 12.21 11.17 -3.86
C ILE A 9 13.65 11.27 -3.36
N ALA A 10 14.64 10.79 -4.12
CA ALA A 10 16.04 10.77 -3.73
C ALA A 10 16.60 12.18 -3.45
N LEU A 11 16.29 13.11 -4.35
CA LEU A 11 16.78 14.49 -4.28
C LEU A 11 15.86 15.39 -3.44
N GLY A 12 14.70 14.89 -3.04
CA GLY A 12 13.62 15.70 -2.46
C GLY A 12 13.20 16.80 -3.42
N LEU A 13 13.08 16.45 -4.70
CA LEU A 13 12.60 17.26 -5.80
C LEU A 13 11.16 16.84 -6.15
N THR A 14 10.44 17.72 -6.81
CA THR A 14 9.17 17.42 -7.46
C THR A 14 9.41 16.63 -8.75
N LEU A 15 8.39 15.91 -9.21
CA LEU A 15 8.48 15.17 -10.47
C LEU A 15 8.77 16.12 -11.67
N GLY A 16 8.25 17.35 -11.62
CA GLY A 16 8.53 18.36 -12.63
C GLY A 16 9.99 18.81 -12.64
N GLU A 17 10.60 18.99 -11.47
CA GLU A 17 12.03 19.32 -11.35
C GLU A 17 12.92 18.17 -11.85
N VAL A 18 12.51 16.92 -11.61
CA VAL A 18 13.28 15.77 -12.08
C VAL A 18 13.15 15.52 -13.58
N MET A 19 12.03 15.87 -14.18
CA MET A 19 11.87 15.86 -15.64
C MET A 19 12.78 16.87 -16.36
N LEU A 20 13.34 17.84 -15.61
CA LEU A 20 14.29 18.82 -16.12
C LEU A 20 15.75 18.40 -15.91
N LEU A 21 16.02 17.27 -15.24
CA LEU A 21 17.39 16.79 -15.01
C LEU A 21 17.99 16.16 -16.26
N PRO A 22 19.31 16.34 -16.50
CA PRO A 22 20.03 15.64 -17.57
C PRO A 22 19.93 14.12 -17.40
N MET A 23 19.65 13.40 -18.50
CA MET A 23 19.52 11.92 -18.49
C MET A 23 20.77 11.19 -17.97
N THR A 24 21.93 11.81 -18.03
CA THR A 24 23.19 11.28 -17.47
C THR A 24 23.17 11.23 -15.94
N GLU A 25 22.61 12.24 -15.27
CA GLU A 25 22.45 12.27 -13.82
C GLU A 25 21.38 11.26 -13.36
N ILE A 26 20.32 11.11 -14.16
CA ILE A 26 19.26 10.13 -13.93
C ILE A 26 19.82 8.70 -13.95
N ASN A 27 20.68 8.40 -14.93
CA ASN A 27 21.28 7.08 -15.07
C ASN A 27 22.38 6.80 -14.03
N ALA A 28 23.12 7.82 -13.58
CA ALA A 28 24.12 7.68 -12.51
C ALA A 28 23.46 7.29 -11.18
N TYR A 29 22.38 7.98 -10.79
CA TYR A 29 21.61 7.66 -9.56
C TYR A 29 21.05 6.24 -9.56
N LYS A 30 20.67 5.74 -10.73
CA LYS A 30 20.15 4.38 -10.93
C LYS A 30 21.20 3.29 -10.71
N GLN A 31 22.47 3.59 -10.97
CA GLN A 31 23.59 2.67 -10.75
C GLN A 31 24.08 2.69 -9.30
N GLU A 32 24.05 3.85 -8.64
CA GLU A 32 24.52 4.01 -7.26
C GLU A 32 23.53 3.47 -6.21
N THR A 33 22.22 3.48 -6.49
CA THR A 33 21.22 2.85 -5.62
C THR A 33 21.13 1.35 -5.87
N LEU A 34 22.09 0.60 -5.31
CA LEU A 34 22.02 -0.86 -5.25
C LEU A 34 20.64 -1.29 -4.68
N LYS A 35 20.03 -2.33 -5.29
CA LYS A 35 18.64 -2.75 -5.05
C LYS A 35 18.28 -2.96 -3.57
N ASP A 36 19.28 -3.24 -2.73
CA ASP A 36 19.12 -3.52 -1.32
C ASP A 36 19.02 -2.23 -0.49
N GLU A 37 19.89 -1.24 -0.70
CA GLU A 37 19.88 0.03 0.05
C GLU A 37 18.74 0.99 -0.34
N TYR A 38 18.00 0.65 -1.39
CA TYR A 38 16.99 1.50 -1.98
C TYR A 38 15.79 1.80 -1.04
N ALA A 39 15.27 0.80 -0.34
CA ALA A 39 14.11 1.00 0.54
C ALA A 39 14.43 1.81 1.82
N PRO A 40 15.56 1.56 2.53
CA PRO A 40 16.02 2.40 3.63
C PRO A 40 16.24 3.86 3.24
N PHE A 41 16.83 4.08 2.06
CA PHE A 41 17.08 5.42 1.56
C PHE A 41 15.77 6.19 1.30
N LEU A 42 14.81 5.59 0.59
CA LEU A 42 13.48 6.18 0.38
C LEU A 42 12.78 6.49 1.71
N ALA A 43 12.87 5.57 2.68
CA ALA A 43 12.29 5.76 4.00
C ALA A 43 12.92 6.99 4.70
N THR A 44 14.23 7.17 4.58
CA THR A 44 14.93 8.35 5.11
C THR A 44 14.41 9.64 4.49
N GLN A 45 14.25 9.71 3.16
CA GLN A 45 13.74 10.91 2.49
C GLN A 45 12.29 11.25 2.89
N ILE A 46 11.44 10.24 3.07
CA ILE A 46 10.06 10.44 3.55
C ILE A 46 10.03 10.94 5.01
N LEU A 47 11.02 10.58 5.82
CA LEU A 47 11.07 10.94 7.25
C LEU A 47 11.73 12.29 7.51
N ARG A 48 12.36 12.90 6.50
CA ARG A 48 12.99 14.21 6.61
C ARG A 48 12.02 15.28 7.09
N THR A 49 12.42 16.03 8.10
CA THR A 49 11.61 17.09 8.72
C THR A 49 11.72 18.41 7.97
N ASP A 50 12.87 18.68 7.34
CA ASP A 50 13.17 19.92 6.62
C ASP A 50 12.34 20.06 5.33
N LYS A 51 12.09 18.96 4.62
CA LYS A 51 11.28 18.93 3.37
C LYS A 51 9.88 18.33 3.56
N ARG A 52 9.42 18.20 4.81
CA ARG A 52 8.19 17.44 5.12
C ARG A 52 6.96 17.98 4.40
N LYS A 53 6.83 19.29 4.27
CA LYS A 53 5.66 19.93 3.63
C LYS A 53 5.63 19.67 2.13
N GLU A 54 6.78 19.80 1.43
CA GLU A 54 6.84 19.50 0.00
C GLU A 54 6.58 18.03 -0.27
N VAL A 55 7.27 17.14 0.45
CA VAL A 55 7.11 15.68 0.30
C VAL A 55 5.68 15.27 0.59
N GLN A 56 5.06 15.76 1.66
CA GLN A 56 3.66 15.47 1.96
C GLN A 56 2.71 15.95 0.85
N LYS A 57 2.88 17.18 0.35
CA LYS A 57 2.05 17.73 -0.73
C LYS A 57 2.16 16.86 -1.97
N TRP A 58 3.39 16.47 -2.32
CA TRP A 58 3.69 15.63 -3.47
C TRP A 58 3.10 14.22 -3.32
N ILE A 59 3.32 13.52 -2.19
CA ILE A 59 2.77 12.18 -1.95
C ILE A 59 1.25 12.17 -2.05
N ARG A 60 0.59 13.21 -1.55
CA ARG A 60 -0.89 13.35 -1.66
C ARG A 60 -1.39 13.45 -3.10
N MET A 61 -0.56 13.90 -4.04
CA MET A 61 -0.91 14.07 -5.44
C MET A 61 -0.47 12.90 -6.32
N LEU A 62 0.22 11.90 -5.76
CA LEU A 62 0.71 10.76 -6.54
C LEU A 62 -0.44 9.96 -7.16
N PRO A 63 -0.34 9.58 -8.44
CA PRO A 63 -1.30 8.65 -9.02
C PRO A 63 -1.19 7.28 -8.34
N PRO A 64 -2.29 6.49 -8.30
CA PRO A 64 -2.32 5.23 -7.55
C PRO A 64 -1.25 4.21 -7.96
N GLU A 65 -0.99 4.10 -9.27
CA GLU A 65 0.09 3.29 -9.85
C GLU A 65 1.46 3.56 -9.21
N THR A 66 1.75 4.85 -9.04
CA THR A 66 3.01 5.34 -8.50
C THR A 66 3.09 5.11 -6.99
N LEU A 67 1.99 5.37 -6.29
CA LEU A 67 1.90 5.12 -4.86
C LEU A 67 2.04 3.62 -4.56
N GLY A 68 1.49 2.74 -5.41
CA GLY A 68 1.59 1.29 -5.29
C GLY A 68 3.04 0.83 -5.43
N LYS A 69 3.77 1.39 -6.40
CA LYS A 69 5.22 1.14 -6.56
C LYS A 69 6.01 1.60 -5.35
N LEU A 70 5.68 2.75 -4.77
CA LEU A 70 6.33 3.26 -3.55
C LEU A 70 6.13 2.30 -2.37
N PHE A 71 4.90 1.85 -2.12
CA PHE A 71 4.63 0.83 -1.10
C PHE A 71 5.38 -0.47 -1.38
N SER A 72 5.33 -0.99 -2.62
CA SER A 72 6.06 -2.21 -3.01
C SER A 72 7.57 -2.10 -2.77
N CYS A 73 8.17 -0.92 -2.98
CA CYS A 73 9.58 -0.70 -2.66
C CYS A 73 9.83 -0.69 -1.15
N LEU A 74 9.02 0.05 -0.38
CA LEU A 74 9.13 0.14 1.07
C LEU A 74 8.84 -1.18 1.80
N LEU A 75 8.15 -2.13 1.17
CA LEU A 75 7.89 -3.46 1.72
C LEU A 75 9.03 -4.47 1.48
N LYS A 76 10.10 -4.08 0.77
CA LYS A 76 11.27 -4.95 0.60
C LYS A 76 12.03 -5.06 1.90
N ARG A 77 12.02 -6.26 2.49
CA ARG A 77 12.73 -6.57 3.73
C ARG A 77 14.23 -6.34 3.58
N GLN A 78 14.82 -5.78 4.62
CA GLN A 78 16.23 -5.46 4.73
C GLN A 78 16.93 -6.34 5.75
N GLY A 79 18.26 -6.46 5.63
CA GLY A 79 19.06 -7.28 6.53
C GLY A 79 19.03 -6.77 7.97
N ARG A 80 18.97 -5.45 8.19
CA ARG A 80 18.93 -4.88 9.54
C ARG A 80 17.50 -4.57 9.98
N ARG A 81 17.14 -4.96 11.21
CA ARG A 81 15.80 -4.68 11.77
C ARG A 81 15.49 -3.19 11.81
N SER A 82 16.47 -2.34 12.16
CA SER A 82 16.32 -0.88 12.25
C SER A 82 15.92 -0.23 10.92
N GLU A 83 16.38 -0.78 9.80
CA GLU A 83 16.01 -0.32 8.45
C GLU A 83 14.53 -0.63 8.16
N ASN A 84 14.09 -1.84 8.50
CA ASN A 84 12.69 -2.24 8.35
C ASN A 84 11.76 -1.41 9.27
N GLU A 85 12.20 -1.10 10.50
CA GLU A 85 11.49 -0.20 11.41
C GLU A 85 11.36 1.22 10.83
N GLN A 86 12.41 1.70 10.16
CA GLN A 86 12.38 2.99 9.45
C GLN A 86 11.39 2.96 8.27
N GLN A 87 11.37 1.87 7.51
CA GLN A 87 10.39 1.66 6.44
C GLN A 87 8.95 1.66 6.97
N VAL A 88 8.69 1.03 8.12
CA VAL A 88 7.38 1.09 8.79
C VAL A 88 6.98 2.53 9.08
N ARG A 89 7.89 3.35 9.64
CA ARG A 89 7.60 4.77 9.92
C ARG A 89 7.26 5.55 8.63
N ALA A 90 7.97 5.28 7.53
CA ALA A 90 7.71 5.90 6.24
C ALA A 90 6.34 5.48 5.66
N ILE A 91 6.02 4.18 5.69
CA ILE A 91 4.70 3.64 5.28
C ILE A 91 3.59 4.32 6.08
N MET A 92 3.75 4.42 7.41
CA MET A 92 2.78 5.08 8.28
C MET A 92 2.58 6.56 7.95
N ASN A 93 3.67 7.29 7.65
CA ASN A 93 3.58 8.68 7.19
C ASN A 93 2.82 8.80 5.87
N ILE A 94 3.13 7.95 4.88
CA ILE A 94 2.43 7.95 3.58
C ILE A 94 0.93 7.71 3.80
N MET A 95 0.57 6.64 4.52
CA MET A 95 -0.82 6.29 4.76
C MET A 95 -1.57 7.41 5.49
N LYS A 96 -0.95 8.02 6.50
CA LYS A 96 -1.49 9.20 7.20
C LYS A 96 -1.64 10.39 6.26
N TRP A 97 -0.70 10.61 5.35
CA TRP A 97 -0.74 11.76 4.45
C TRP A 97 -1.80 11.63 3.38
N ILE A 98 -2.09 10.44 2.88
CA ILE A 98 -3.13 10.24 1.85
C ILE A 98 -4.56 10.19 2.44
N GLN A 99 -4.70 10.15 3.77
CA GLN A 99 -6.01 10.24 4.41
C GLN A 99 -6.78 11.50 3.99
N PRO A 100 -8.10 11.38 3.84
CA PRO A 100 -8.95 12.53 3.61
C PRO A 100 -8.93 13.47 4.82
N LYS A 101 -8.74 14.75 4.53
CA LYS A 101 -8.93 15.88 5.44
C LYS A 101 -10.31 16.47 5.22
N SER A 102 -10.77 17.33 6.14
CA SER A 102 -12.06 18.02 6.02
C SER A 102 -12.24 18.82 4.73
N SER A 103 -11.14 19.32 4.16
CA SER A 103 -11.14 20.05 2.88
C SER A 103 -11.12 19.17 1.64
N ASP A 104 -10.95 17.85 1.78
CA ASP A 104 -10.82 16.92 0.66
C ASP A 104 -12.16 16.33 0.25
N ASN A 105 -12.26 15.91 -1.02
CA ASN A 105 -13.24 14.91 -1.41
C ASN A 105 -12.81 13.54 -0.82
N ALA A 106 -13.51 13.10 0.23
CA ALA A 106 -13.17 11.89 0.95
C ALA A 106 -13.24 10.63 0.07
N GLU A 107 -14.22 10.56 -0.84
CA GLU A 107 -14.38 9.43 -1.75
C GLU A 107 -13.20 9.32 -2.71
N PHE A 108 -12.77 10.45 -3.28
CA PHE A 108 -11.60 10.48 -4.16
C PHE A 108 -10.33 9.99 -3.45
N LYS A 109 -10.12 10.38 -2.18
CA LYS A 109 -8.95 9.93 -1.40
C LYS A 109 -9.00 8.47 -1.01
N CYS A 110 -10.18 7.95 -0.63
CA CYS A 110 -10.34 6.52 -0.37
C CYS A 110 -10.11 5.73 -1.66
N ARG A 111 -10.65 6.18 -2.79
CA ARG A 111 -10.44 5.56 -4.10
C ARG A 111 -8.98 5.62 -4.56
N GLN A 112 -8.24 6.69 -4.26
CA GLN A 112 -6.80 6.76 -4.52
C GLN A 112 -6.06 5.61 -3.82
N PHE A 113 -6.41 5.32 -2.56
CA PHE A 113 -5.83 4.21 -1.81
C PHE A 113 -6.29 2.84 -2.32
N GLU A 114 -7.57 2.70 -2.67
CA GLU A 114 -8.16 1.51 -3.31
C GLU A 114 -7.38 1.10 -4.57
N GLU A 115 -7.30 2.02 -5.52
CA GLU A 115 -6.58 1.82 -6.78
C GLU A 115 -5.08 1.57 -6.56
N THR A 116 -4.50 2.11 -5.49
CA THR A 116 -3.10 1.91 -5.14
C THR A 116 -2.85 0.47 -4.78
N LEU A 117 -3.72 -0.11 -3.93
CA LEU A 117 -3.59 -1.50 -3.51
C LEU A 117 -3.98 -2.48 -4.60
N PHE A 118 -4.87 -2.13 -5.54
CA PHE A 118 -5.06 -2.93 -6.75
C PHE A 118 -3.78 -3.01 -7.57
N ARG A 119 -3.11 -1.88 -7.80
CA ARG A 119 -1.99 -1.78 -8.75
C ARG A 119 -0.63 -2.17 -8.18
N MET A 120 -0.53 -2.39 -6.87
CA MET A 120 0.74 -2.66 -6.19
C MET A 120 1.49 -3.90 -6.72
N ASN A 121 0.78 -4.87 -7.31
CA ASN A 121 1.33 -6.14 -7.83
C ASN A 121 0.92 -6.49 -9.27
N ILE A 122 0.14 -5.65 -9.95
CA ILE A 122 -0.44 -6.04 -11.24
C ILE A 122 0.43 -5.52 -12.38
N ASN A 123 0.80 -6.42 -13.29
CA ASN A 123 1.16 -6.02 -14.65
C ASN A 123 -0.17 -5.75 -15.38
N LEU A 124 -0.44 -4.49 -15.73
CA LEU A 124 -1.76 -4.00 -16.18
C LEU A 124 -2.27 -4.63 -17.49
N GLU A 125 -1.44 -5.46 -18.14
CA GLU A 125 -1.73 -6.08 -19.43
C GLU A 125 -2.72 -7.25 -19.35
N VAL A 126 -3.00 -7.79 -18.15
CA VAL A 126 -3.93 -8.92 -17.98
C VAL A 126 -5.26 -8.45 -17.41
N LYS A 127 -6.34 -8.61 -18.18
CA LYS A 127 -7.72 -8.35 -17.72
C LYS A 127 -8.12 -9.38 -16.66
N GLN A 128 -8.25 -8.93 -15.41
CA GLN A 128 -8.66 -9.78 -14.28
C GLN A 128 -10.16 -9.63 -13.99
N SER A 129 -10.79 -10.68 -13.45
CA SER A 129 -12.17 -10.59 -12.95
C SER A 129 -12.27 -9.59 -11.79
N ALA A 130 -13.48 -9.06 -11.54
CA ALA A 130 -13.70 -8.11 -10.46
C ALA A 130 -13.29 -8.71 -9.10
N LEU A 131 -13.67 -9.95 -8.81
CA LEU A 131 -13.28 -10.66 -7.59
C LEU A 131 -11.75 -10.82 -7.47
N ALA A 132 -11.05 -11.10 -8.56
CA ALA A 132 -9.59 -11.19 -8.56
C ALA A 132 -8.92 -9.84 -8.23
N GLN A 133 -9.47 -8.72 -8.75
CA GLN A 133 -9.00 -7.38 -8.41
C GLN A 133 -9.17 -7.08 -6.92
N TRP A 134 -10.33 -7.41 -6.34
CA TRP A 134 -10.57 -7.25 -4.91
C TRP A 134 -9.70 -8.14 -4.04
N ASN A 135 -9.43 -9.36 -4.48
CA ASN A 135 -8.47 -10.23 -3.80
C ASN A 135 -7.06 -9.63 -3.82
N ASN A 136 -6.65 -8.95 -4.90
CA ASN A 136 -5.37 -8.23 -4.92
C ASN A 136 -5.32 -7.10 -3.89
N PHE A 137 -6.40 -6.32 -3.75
CA PHE A 137 -6.48 -5.32 -2.69
C PHE A 137 -6.25 -5.94 -1.32
N ALA A 138 -6.98 -7.00 -0.98
CA ALA A 138 -6.85 -7.69 0.30
C ALA A 138 -5.43 -8.22 0.53
N GLN A 139 -4.84 -8.87 -0.47
CA GLN A 139 -3.49 -9.41 -0.37
C GLN A 139 -2.44 -8.30 -0.18
N ASN A 140 -2.58 -7.18 -0.89
CA ASN A 140 -1.64 -6.07 -0.77
C ASN A 140 -1.80 -5.33 0.57
N TRP A 141 -3.02 -5.19 1.06
CA TRP A 141 -3.27 -4.72 2.42
C TRP A 141 -2.63 -5.65 3.47
N LEU A 142 -2.83 -6.97 3.36
CA LEU A 142 -2.25 -7.96 4.27
C LEU A 142 -0.72 -7.92 4.27
N ARG A 143 -0.09 -7.66 3.11
CA ARG A 143 1.38 -7.49 3.03
C ARG A 143 1.85 -6.28 3.83
N ILE A 144 1.16 -5.14 3.70
CA ILE A 144 1.46 -3.94 4.49
C ILE A 144 1.27 -4.24 5.98
N ALA A 145 0.14 -4.82 6.33
CA ALA A 145 -0.21 -5.08 7.72
C ALA A 145 0.74 -6.10 8.38
N ARG A 146 1.14 -7.17 7.67
CA ARG A 146 2.15 -8.13 8.16
C ARG A 146 3.52 -7.48 8.33
N PHE A 147 3.94 -6.65 7.39
CA PHE A 147 5.22 -5.93 7.51
C PHE A 147 5.23 -5.00 8.73
N ILE A 148 4.13 -4.29 8.97
CA ILE A 148 3.96 -3.49 10.19
C ILE A 148 3.91 -4.39 11.42
N LYS A 149 3.29 -5.56 11.37
CA LYS A 149 3.25 -6.50 12.51
C LYS A 149 4.65 -6.99 12.88
N ASP A 150 5.47 -7.33 11.89
CA ASP A 150 6.82 -7.85 12.07
C ASP A 150 7.79 -6.80 12.66
N TYR A 151 7.67 -5.54 12.21
CA TYR A 151 8.68 -4.49 12.46
C TYR A 151 8.14 -3.22 13.12
N GLY A 152 6.85 -3.12 13.38
CA GLY A 152 6.22 -1.99 14.05
C GLY A 152 6.10 -2.17 15.57
N THR A 153 5.67 -1.09 16.22
CA THR A 153 5.37 -1.03 17.66
C THR A 153 3.86 -1.08 17.91
N ILE A 154 3.46 -1.38 19.15
CA ILE A 154 2.05 -1.42 19.55
C ILE A 154 1.32 -0.08 19.28
N ASP A 155 2.01 1.05 19.46
CA ASP A 155 1.44 2.36 19.11
C ASP A 155 1.18 2.47 17.60
N GLN A 156 2.14 2.03 16.77
CA GLN A 156 1.96 2.01 15.31
C GLN A 156 0.84 1.07 14.88
N TYR A 157 0.59 -0.02 15.59
CA TYR A 157 -0.57 -0.90 15.34
C TYR A 157 -1.88 -0.14 15.55
N GLY A 158 -2.01 0.57 16.66
CA GLY A 158 -3.17 1.40 16.95
C GLY A 158 -3.37 2.50 15.91
N GLN A 159 -2.30 3.18 15.50
CA GLN A 159 -2.35 4.18 14.44
C GLN A 159 -2.76 3.57 13.09
N PHE A 160 -2.20 2.42 12.72
CA PHE A 160 -2.51 1.74 11.47
C PHE A 160 -3.98 1.35 11.42
N ASN A 161 -4.50 0.76 12.51
CA ASN A 161 -5.91 0.39 12.61
C ASN A 161 -6.83 1.60 12.44
N ARG A 162 -6.55 2.72 13.14
CA ARG A 162 -7.30 3.98 12.98
C ARG A 162 -7.21 4.55 11.56
N ILE A 163 -6.09 4.31 10.87
CA ILE A 163 -5.96 4.78 9.50
C ILE A 163 -6.87 3.98 8.56
N ASN A 164 -6.93 2.67 8.74
CA ASN A 164 -7.72 1.77 7.93
C ASN A 164 -9.23 1.92 8.14
N THR A 165 -9.71 2.31 9.33
CA THR A 165 -11.14 2.62 9.52
C THR A 165 -11.61 3.76 8.62
N ILE A 166 -10.69 4.61 8.14
CA ILE A 166 -10.97 5.71 7.21
C ILE A 166 -10.72 5.27 5.77
N LEU A 167 -9.51 4.78 5.46
CA LEU A 167 -9.10 4.48 4.09
C LEU A 167 -9.81 3.26 3.49
N CYS A 168 -10.18 2.28 4.31
CA CYS A 168 -10.86 1.05 3.88
C CYS A 168 -12.37 1.06 4.19
N LYS A 169 -12.94 2.22 4.56
CA LYS A 169 -14.33 2.34 5.04
C LYS A 169 -15.39 1.83 4.06
N ASN A 170 -15.08 1.84 2.78
CA ASN A 170 -15.98 1.47 1.69
C ASN A 170 -15.81 -0.01 1.29
N MET A 171 -14.97 -0.78 2.02
CA MET A 171 -14.61 -2.17 1.69
C MET A 171 -14.94 -3.10 2.84
N LYS A 172 -15.34 -4.32 2.51
CA LYS A 172 -15.46 -5.42 3.46
C LYS A 172 -14.44 -6.51 3.16
N LEU A 173 -13.92 -7.13 4.21
CA LEU A 173 -13.01 -8.27 4.14
C LEU A 173 -13.63 -9.44 4.89
N PHE A 174 -13.58 -10.61 4.28
CA PHE A 174 -13.97 -11.88 4.89
C PHE A 174 -12.79 -12.82 4.81
N SER A 175 -12.60 -13.67 5.82
CA SER A 175 -11.67 -14.79 5.74
C SER A 175 -12.32 -16.10 6.09
N SER A 176 -11.83 -17.16 5.46
CA SER A 176 -12.10 -18.54 5.87
C SER A 176 -10.76 -19.25 6.03
N SER A 177 -10.65 -20.10 7.04
CA SER A 177 -9.50 -20.97 7.21
C SER A 177 -9.91 -22.40 6.92
N SER A 178 -9.21 -23.06 6.01
CA SER A 178 -9.28 -24.50 5.82
C SER A 178 -7.96 -25.13 6.25
N ASN A 179 -8.04 -26.34 6.78
CA ASN A 179 -6.86 -27.13 7.10
C ASN A 179 -6.79 -28.28 6.10
N ILE A 180 -5.82 -28.25 5.21
CA ILE A 180 -5.60 -29.28 4.20
C ILE A 180 -4.27 -29.93 4.52
N ILE A 181 -4.30 -31.18 5.01
CA ILE A 181 -3.10 -31.99 5.27
C ILE A 181 -2.12 -31.25 6.22
N GLY A 182 -2.64 -30.70 7.33
CA GLY A 182 -1.86 -29.98 8.34
C GLY A 182 -1.39 -28.58 7.92
N ILE A 183 -1.65 -28.16 6.68
CA ILE A 183 -1.37 -26.80 6.20
C ILE A 183 -2.63 -25.97 6.37
N LYS A 184 -2.57 -24.96 7.25
CA LYS A 184 -3.61 -23.95 7.38
C LYS A 184 -3.58 -23.03 6.17
N LYS A 185 -4.60 -23.12 5.32
CA LYS A 185 -4.83 -22.19 4.22
C LYS A 185 -5.87 -21.17 4.65
N ILE A 186 -5.57 -19.88 4.48
CA ILE A 186 -6.52 -18.80 4.71
C ILE A 186 -6.91 -18.22 3.35
N ASN A 187 -8.20 -18.27 3.04
CA ASN A 187 -8.77 -17.60 1.87
C ASN A 187 -9.37 -16.28 2.32
N TYR A 188 -9.24 -15.26 1.48
CA TYR A 188 -9.80 -13.93 1.73
C TYR A 188 -10.73 -13.58 0.59
N ILE A 189 -11.86 -12.95 0.92
CA ILE A 189 -12.78 -12.33 -0.03
C ILE A 189 -12.90 -10.87 0.36
N CYS A 190 -12.66 -9.97 -0.58
CA CYS A 190 -12.86 -8.55 -0.40
C CYS A 190 -13.82 -8.03 -1.47
N TYR A 191 -14.55 -6.96 -1.17
CA TYR A 191 -15.39 -6.25 -2.14
C TYR A 191 -15.75 -4.84 -1.63
N ARG A 192 -16.18 -3.95 -2.53
CA ARG A 192 -16.75 -2.63 -2.19
C ARG A 192 -18.19 -2.75 -1.71
N ILE A 193 -18.58 -2.01 -0.68
CA ILE A 193 -19.95 -2.05 -0.12
C ILE A 193 -21.03 -1.74 -1.17
N ASP A 194 -20.74 -0.88 -2.14
CA ASP A 194 -21.60 -0.45 -3.25
C ASP A 194 -21.31 -1.18 -4.58
N SER A 195 -20.73 -2.39 -4.52
CA SER A 195 -20.46 -3.21 -5.71
C SER A 195 -21.74 -3.60 -6.45
N SER A 196 -21.62 -3.90 -7.75
CA SER A 196 -22.76 -4.36 -8.56
C SER A 196 -23.40 -5.63 -8.02
N ILE A 197 -24.67 -5.86 -8.36
CA ILE A 197 -25.42 -7.07 -7.99
C ILE A 197 -24.67 -8.33 -8.41
N ASP A 198 -24.02 -8.32 -9.58
CA ASP A 198 -23.25 -9.47 -10.08
C ASP A 198 -22.08 -9.82 -9.16
N ILE A 199 -21.30 -8.83 -8.71
CA ILE A 199 -20.20 -9.04 -7.75
C ILE A 199 -20.76 -9.54 -6.42
N MET A 200 -21.87 -8.96 -5.96
CA MET A 200 -22.51 -9.39 -4.71
C MET A 200 -23.03 -10.83 -4.79
N ASN A 201 -23.52 -11.27 -5.95
CA ASN A 201 -23.94 -12.65 -6.17
C ASN A 201 -22.74 -13.59 -6.22
N GLU A 202 -21.65 -13.23 -6.92
CA GLU A 202 -20.41 -14.01 -6.96
C GLU A 202 -19.80 -14.16 -5.54
N VAL A 203 -19.83 -13.09 -4.74
CA VAL A 203 -19.42 -13.11 -3.33
C VAL A 203 -20.32 -14.03 -2.50
N ARG A 204 -21.65 -13.94 -2.67
CA ARG A 204 -22.60 -14.80 -1.96
C ARG A 204 -22.39 -16.27 -2.31
N GLU A 205 -22.21 -16.61 -3.57
CA GLU A 205 -21.91 -17.97 -4.02
C GLU A 205 -20.58 -18.46 -3.45
N SER A 206 -19.55 -17.61 -3.42
CA SER A 206 -18.23 -17.95 -2.87
C SER A 206 -18.25 -18.16 -1.36
N ILE A 207 -19.17 -17.50 -0.65
CA ILE A 207 -19.37 -17.66 0.80
C ILE A 207 -20.34 -18.80 1.11
N HIS A 208 -21.25 -19.13 0.19
CA HIS A 208 -22.24 -20.18 0.39
C HIS A 208 -21.51 -21.53 0.58
N ASN A 209 -21.74 -22.17 1.74
CA ASN A 209 -21.14 -23.45 2.17
C ASN A 209 -19.72 -23.39 2.76
N ILE A 210 -19.14 -22.21 2.97
CA ILE A 210 -17.84 -22.03 3.64
C ILE A 210 -18.02 -21.05 4.81
N ASP A 211 -17.48 -21.39 5.99
CA ASP A 211 -17.52 -20.53 7.18
C ASP A 211 -16.58 -19.33 7.04
N TYR A 212 -16.99 -18.34 6.24
CA TYR A 212 -16.34 -17.04 6.14
C TYR A 212 -16.76 -16.15 7.30
N LYS A 213 -15.79 -15.54 7.96
CA LYS A 213 -15.98 -14.57 9.03
C LYS A 213 -15.58 -13.19 8.53
N GLU A 214 -16.45 -12.21 8.76
CA GLU A 214 -16.14 -10.81 8.51
C GLU A 214 -14.94 -10.41 9.38
N MET A 215 -13.96 -9.77 8.77
CA MET A 215 -12.76 -9.26 9.43
C MET A 215 -12.80 -7.75 9.48
N SER A 216 -12.39 -7.19 10.61
CA SER A 216 -12.03 -5.79 10.66
C SER A 216 -10.71 -5.57 9.92
N TRP A 217 -10.54 -4.38 9.34
CA TRP A 217 -9.27 -3.92 8.79
C TRP A 217 -8.28 -3.58 9.93
N ASN A 218 -7.89 -4.60 10.69
CA ASN A 218 -7.16 -4.52 11.94
C ASN A 218 -6.00 -5.52 11.94
N ILE A 219 -4.82 -5.07 12.32
CA ILE A 219 -3.59 -5.87 12.36
C ILE A 219 -3.65 -7.07 13.33
N TYR A 220 -4.52 -7.01 14.34
CA TYR A 220 -4.70 -8.08 15.33
C TYR A 220 -5.53 -9.26 14.81
N GLU A 221 -6.26 -9.09 13.70
CA GLU A 221 -7.06 -10.15 13.10
C GLU A 221 -6.28 -10.98 12.05
N ILE A 222 -5.00 -10.65 11.83
CA ILE A 222 -4.12 -11.26 10.81
C ILE A 222 -3.33 -12.43 11.36
#